data_AF-A0A934H978-F1
#
_entry.id   AF-A0A934H978-F1
#
_cell.length_a   1.000
_cell.length_b   1.000
_cell.length_c   1.000
_cell.angle_alpha   90.00
_cell.angle_beta   90.00
_cell.angle_gamma   90.00
#
_symmetry.space_group_name_H-M   'P 1'
#
loop_
_entity.id
_entity.type
_entity.pdbx_description
1 polymer ?
#
loop_
_entity_poly.entity_id
_entity_poly.type
_entity_poly.pdbx_seq_one_letter_code
_entity_poly.pdbx_strand_id
1 'polypeptide(L)'
;MHHPSMILVCHAADGHFADGDRSAVRHLLEHSTTIAAIEPCGPERYAITCGDGGQLAVYMPGLENHRSFHRIELSLLSNLTQDMLDLVFDLMAAGGFGLVKDLDDPHFIVTQPQQVGYFPWLPEPPLLVRSSHDLGYSIGQGYS
;
A
#
# COMPACT_ATOMS: atom_id res chain seq x y z
N MET A 1 -2.41 21.19 -7.99
CA MET A 1 -3.37 20.14 -7.61
C MET A 1 -2.67 19.25 -6.61
N HIS A 2 -3.24 19.07 -5.42
CA HIS A 2 -2.67 18.14 -4.44
C HIS A 2 -3.22 16.76 -4.80
N HIS A 3 -2.35 15.85 -5.24
CA HIS A 3 -2.74 14.47 -5.47
C HIS A 3 -2.88 13.78 -4.11
N PRO A 4 -3.97 13.02 -3.86
CA PRO A 4 -4.07 12.23 -2.65
C PRO A 4 -2.89 11.26 -2.56
N SER A 5 -2.25 11.23 -1.40
CA SER A 5 -1.10 10.36 -1.13
C SER A 5 -1.47 9.32 -0.09
N MET A 6 -1.10 8.07 -0.34
CA MET A 6 -1.20 6.97 0.61
C MET A 6 0.19 6.47 0.96
N ILE A 7 0.39 6.06 2.21
CA ILE A 7 1.67 5.51 2.66
C ILE A 7 1.41 4.14 3.25
N LEU A 8 2.08 3.13 2.70
CA LEU A 8 2.12 1.78 3.25
C LEU A 8 3.40 1.63 4.07
N VAL A 9 3.31 1.12 5.29
CA VAL A 9 4.45 0.92 6.19
C VAL A 9 4.40 -0.44 6.87
N CYS A 10 5.58 -1.04 7.05
CA CYS A 10 5.71 -2.36 7.68
C CYS A 10 6.21 -2.20 9.11
N HIS A 11 5.55 -2.87 10.05
CA HIS A 11 5.91 -2.90 11.46
C HIS A 11 6.07 -4.35 11.93
N ALA A 12 6.95 -4.55 12.91
CA ALA A 12 7.07 -5.80 13.66
C ALA A 12 6.18 -5.77 14.91
N ALA A 13 6.00 -6.95 15.52
CA ALA A 13 5.22 -7.11 16.75
C ALA A 13 5.73 -6.30 17.96
N ASP A 14 7.01 -5.92 17.95
CA ASP A 14 7.62 -5.05 18.96
C ASP A 14 7.38 -3.56 18.70
N GLY A 15 6.76 -3.22 17.57
CA GLY A 15 6.41 -1.88 17.16
C GLY A 15 7.41 -1.14 16.31
N HIS A 16 8.59 -1.72 16.08
CA HIS A 16 9.59 -1.10 15.24
C HIS A 16 9.27 -1.30 13.75
N PHE A 17 9.87 -0.46 12.91
CA PHE A 17 9.82 -0.67 11.46
C PHE A 17 10.43 -2.01 11.11
N ALA A 18 9.73 -2.76 10.26
CA ALA A 18 10.19 -4.03 9.74
C ALA A 18 10.42 -3.93 8.23
N ASP A 19 11.23 -4.83 7.69
CA ASP A 19 11.36 -4.97 6.25
C ASP A 19 10.13 -5.71 5.70
N GLY A 20 9.51 -5.14 4.67
CA GLY A 20 8.49 -5.83 3.89
C GLY A 20 9.11 -6.94 3.01
N ASP A 21 8.26 -7.85 2.54
CA ASP A 21 8.69 -8.93 1.66
C ASP A 21 8.94 -8.43 0.23
N ARG A 22 10.21 -8.13 -0.07
CA ARG A 22 10.65 -7.69 -1.41
C ARG A 22 10.33 -8.71 -2.50
N SER A 23 10.48 -10.01 -2.20
CA SER A 23 10.31 -11.06 -3.20
C SER A 23 8.84 -11.20 -3.58
N ALA A 24 7.94 -11.16 -2.59
CA ALA A 24 6.51 -11.18 -2.81
C ALA A 24 6.03 -9.92 -3.56
N VAL A 25 6.53 -8.73 -3.19
CA VAL A 25 6.18 -7.49 -3.91
C VAL A 25 6.67 -7.52 -5.36
N ARG A 26 7.90 -7.94 -5.63
CA ARG A 26 8.39 -8.10 -7.02
C ARG A 26 7.54 -9.08 -7.81
N HIS A 27 7.26 -10.24 -7.22
CA HIS A 27 6.43 -11.25 -7.86
C HIS A 27 5.03 -10.68 -8.20
N LEU A 28 4.42 -9.93 -7.28
CA LEU A 28 3.16 -9.23 -7.55
C LEU A 28 3.29 -8.24 -8.72
N LEU A 29 4.31 -7.39 -8.74
CA LEU A 29 4.51 -6.40 -9.80
C LEU A 29 4.73 -7.04 -11.18
N GLU A 30 5.38 -8.20 -11.23
CA GLU A 30 5.64 -8.93 -12.46
C GLU A 30 4.43 -9.73 -12.98
N HIS A 31 3.55 -10.20 -12.09
CA HIS A 31 2.51 -11.18 -12.43
C HIS A 31 1.07 -10.72 -12.13
N SER A 32 0.87 -9.51 -11.60
CA SER A 32 -0.46 -9.00 -11.31
C SER A 32 -1.29 -8.85 -12.59
N THR A 33 -2.54 -9.30 -12.53
CA THR A 33 -3.52 -9.11 -13.59
C THR A 33 -4.17 -7.72 -13.57
N THR A 34 -4.03 -6.96 -12.48
CA THR A 34 -4.59 -5.60 -12.34
C THR A 34 -3.67 -4.54 -12.96
N ILE A 35 -2.41 -4.88 -13.22
CA ILE A 35 -1.41 -3.98 -13.80
C ILE A 35 -1.37 -4.15 -15.32
N ALA A 36 -1.63 -3.07 -16.05
CA ALA A 36 -1.47 -3.01 -17.50
C ALA A 36 -0.04 -2.64 -17.92
N ALA A 37 0.61 -1.73 -17.18
CA ALA A 37 1.97 -1.29 -17.47
C ALA A 37 2.68 -0.74 -16.23
N ILE A 38 4.00 -0.92 -16.18
CA ILE A 38 4.91 -0.31 -15.19
C ILE A 38 6.03 0.39 -15.94
N GLU A 39 6.19 1.69 -15.72
CA GLU A 39 7.23 2.52 -16.32
C GLU A 39 8.16 3.08 -15.23
N PRO A 40 9.48 2.79 -15.27
CA PRO A 40 10.44 3.43 -14.37
C PRO A 40 10.53 4.94 -14.66
N CYS A 41 10.33 5.77 -13.66
CA CYS A 41 10.34 7.24 -13.79
C CYS A 41 11.40 7.93 -12.92
N GLY A 42 12.27 7.14 -12.29
CA GLY A 42 13.40 7.61 -11.49
C GLY A 42 13.94 6.51 -10.58
N PRO A 43 14.93 6.82 -9.73
CA PRO A 43 15.44 5.87 -8.75
C PRO A 43 14.33 5.37 -7.84
N GLU A 44 14.04 4.06 -7.88
CA GLU A 44 13.03 3.39 -7.07
C GLU A 44 11.61 3.97 -7.23
N ARG A 45 11.36 4.67 -8.35
CA ARG A 45 10.10 5.32 -8.69
C ARG A 45 9.51 4.72 -9.96
N TYR A 46 8.21 4.45 -9.91
CA TYR A 46 7.47 3.77 -10.96
C TYR A 46 6.16 4.51 -11.22
N ALA A 47 5.78 4.63 -12.48
CA ALA A 47 4.41 4.94 -12.88
C ALA A 47 3.72 3.62 -13.22
N ILE A 48 2.63 3.31 -12.53
CA ILE A 48 1.84 2.10 -12.73
C ILE A 48 0.51 2.49 -13.35
N THR A 49 0.19 1.88 -14.49
CA THR A 49 -1.12 1.98 -15.13
C THR A 49 -1.87 0.67 -14.91
N CYS A 50 -3.08 0.76 -14.38
CA CYS A 50 -3.96 -0.37 -14.11
C CYS A 50 -4.81 -0.74 -15.35
N GLY A 51 -5.39 -1.94 -15.35
CA GLY A 51 -6.21 -2.46 -16.46
C GLY A 51 -7.40 -1.58 -16.83
N ASP A 52 -8.05 -1.00 -15.81
CA ASP A 52 -9.16 -0.05 -15.95
C ASP A 52 -8.75 1.39 -16.30
N GLY A 53 -7.46 1.64 -16.54
CA GLY A 53 -6.90 2.95 -16.87
C GLY A 53 -6.53 3.82 -15.67
N GLY A 54 -6.74 3.34 -14.43
CA GLY A 54 -6.26 3.98 -13.21
C GLY A 54 -4.74 4.14 -13.19
N GLN A 55 -4.23 5.23 -12.60
CA GLN A 55 -2.81 5.57 -12.63
C GLN A 55 -2.27 5.94 -11.24
N LEU A 56 -1.16 5.28 -10.87
CA LEU A 56 -0.42 5.48 -9.63
C LEU A 56 1.03 5.89 -9.93
N ALA A 57 1.52 6.92 -9.26
CA ALA A 57 2.96 7.09 -9.08
C ALA A 57 3.37 6.44 -7.76
N VAL A 58 4.35 5.54 -7.81
CA VAL A 58 4.78 4.72 -6.68
C VAL A 58 6.26 4.94 -6.41
N TYR A 59 6.62 5.13 -5.15
CA TYR A 59 8.00 5.15 -4.68
C TYR A 59 8.22 4.01 -3.69
N MET A 60 9.16 3.11 -4.01
CA MET A 60 9.42 1.86 -3.28
C MET A 60 10.90 1.78 -2.84
N PRO A 61 11.34 2.63 -1.90
CA PRO A 61 12.73 2.69 -1.47
C PRO A 61 13.18 1.37 -0.85
N GLY A 62 14.27 0.79 -1.36
CA GLY A 62 14.80 -0.48 -0.88
C GLY A 62 14.24 -1.71 -1.57
N LEU A 63 13.32 -1.57 -2.53
CA LEU A 63 12.77 -2.71 -3.27
C LEU A 63 13.87 -3.40 -4.09
N GLU A 64 14.66 -2.62 -4.85
CA GLU A 64 15.64 -3.16 -5.81
C GLU A 64 17.05 -3.35 -5.31
N ASN A 65 17.33 -2.92 -4.07
CA ASN A 65 18.68 -2.95 -3.53
C ASN A 65 18.69 -3.58 -2.13
N HIS A 66 19.88 -3.63 -1.54
CA HIS A 66 20.08 -4.20 -0.21
C HIS A 66 19.84 -3.20 0.93
N ARG A 67 19.15 -2.08 0.68
CA ARG A 67 18.72 -1.13 1.72
C ARG A 67 17.37 -1.54 2.28
N SER A 68 17.05 -1.05 3.48
CA SER A 68 15.76 -1.26 4.14
C SER A 68 14.56 -0.98 3.25
N PHE A 69 13.55 -1.85 3.29
CA PHE A 69 12.30 -1.75 2.53
C PHE A 69 11.13 -1.67 3.51
N HIS A 70 11.00 -0.51 4.16
CA HIS A 70 10.04 -0.32 5.24
C HIS A 70 8.71 0.26 4.78
N ARG A 71 8.67 0.89 3.59
CA ARG A 71 7.50 1.65 3.14
C ARG A 71 7.33 1.69 1.63
N ILE A 72 6.11 1.98 1.21
CA ILE A 72 5.73 2.35 -0.14
C ILE A 72 4.94 3.65 -0.07
N GLU A 73 5.29 4.62 -0.90
CA GLU A 73 4.52 5.86 -1.06
C GLU A 73 3.77 5.80 -2.39
N LEU A 74 2.46 6.07 -2.34
CA LEU A 74 1.54 6.01 -3.47
C LEU A 74 0.95 7.40 -3.67
N SER A 75 1.00 7.92 -4.90
CA SER A 75 0.32 9.16 -5.29
C SER A 75 -0.69 8.85 -6.39
N LEU A 76 -1.95 9.18 -6.16
CA LEU A 76 -3.02 8.95 -7.14
C LEU A 76 -2.93 10.00 -8.27
N LEU A 77 -2.65 9.57 -9.49
CA LEU A 77 -2.60 10.47 -10.66
C LEU A 77 -3.98 10.69 -11.30
N SER A 78 -4.96 9.90 -10.87
CA SER A 78 -6.35 9.91 -11.32
C SER A 78 -7.27 9.64 -10.12
N ASN A 79 -8.59 9.68 -10.34
CA ASN A 79 -9.53 9.17 -9.34
C ASN A 79 -9.24 7.70 -9.06
N LEU A 80 -9.40 7.30 -7.80
CA LEU A 80 -9.14 5.93 -7.39
C LEU A 80 -10.11 4.98 -8.09
N THR A 81 -9.56 4.02 -8.84
CA THR A 81 -10.33 2.99 -9.55
C THR A 81 -10.33 1.68 -8.77
N GLN A 82 -11.10 0.69 -9.24
CA GLN A 82 -11.15 -0.63 -8.58
C GLN A 82 -9.81 -1.35 -8.71
N ASP A 83 -9.19 -1.37 -9.89
CA ASP A 83 -7.91 -2.06 -10.07
C ASP A 83 -6.79 -1.38 -9.26
N MET A 84 -6.87 -0.06 -9.07
CA MET A 84 -5.95 0.65 -8.17
C MET A 84 -6.14 0.21 -6.71
N LEU A 85 -7.39 0.07 -6.25
CA LEU A 85 -7.70 -0.44 -4.91
C LEU A 85 -7.23 -1.88 -4.71
N ASP A 86 -7.46 -2.74 -5.71
CA ASP A 86 -7.01 -4.13 -5.72
C ASP A 86 -5.48 -4.17 -5.64
N LEU A 87 -4.78 -3.36 -6.44
CA LEU A 87 -3.32 -3.26 -6.40
C LEU A 87 -2.80 -2.78 -5.03
N VAL A 88 -3.42 -1.77 -4.42
CA VAL A 88 -3.02 -1.29 -3.09
C VAL A 88 -3.22 -2.37 -2.05
N PHE A 89 -4.36 -3.06 -2.07
CA PHE A 89 -4.64 -4.18 -1.16
C PHE A 89 -3.63 -5.32 -1.34
N ASP A 90 -3.31 -5.68 -2.58
CA ASP A 90 -2.36 -6.73 -2.90
C ASP A 90 -0.94 -6.35 -2.47
N LEU A 91 -0.53 -5.08 -2.64
CA LEU A 91 0.76 -4.59 -2.14
C LEU A 91 0.83 -4.69 -0.61
N MET A 92 -0.24 -4.32 0.10
CA MET A 92 -0.33 -4.47 1.55
C MET A 92 -0.17 -5.93 1.96
N ALA A 93 -0.92 -6.83 1.32
CA ALA A 93 -0.88 -8.26 1.62
C ALA A 93 0.48 -8.91 1.29
N ALA A 94 1.02 -8.65 0.11
CA ALA A 94 2.28 -9.22 -0.36
C ALA A 94 3.47 -8.74 0.46
N GLY A 95 3.55 -7.43 0.72
CA GLY A 95 4.67 -6.86 1.46
C GLY A 95 4.53 -6.90 2.98
N GLY A 96 3.37 -7.29 3.51
CA GLY A 96 3.09 -7.22 4.95
C GLY A 96 2.98 -5.77 5.45
N PHE A 97 2.48 -4.86 4.62
CA PHE A 97 2.32 -3.45 4.97
C PHE A 97 0.95 -3.16 5.59
N GLY A 98 0.90 -2.20 6.51
CA GLY A 98 -0.31 -1.49 6.90
C GLY A 98 -0.38 -0.14 6.17
N LEU A 99 -1.58 0.27 5.77
CA LEU A 99 -1.85 1.59 5.20
C LEU A 99 -2.04 2.61 6.34
N VAL A 100 -1.34 3.74 6.25
CA VAL A 100 -1.56 4.91 7.10
C VAL A 100 -2.66 5.77 6.48
N LYS A 101 -3.80 5.90 7.16
CA LYS A 101 -4.94 6.67 6.67
C LYS A 101 -4.77 8.19 6.87
N ASP A 102 -4.19 8.58 7.99
CA ASP A 102 -3.93 9.98 8.35
C ASP A 102 -2.63 10.04 9.17
N LEU A 103 -1.76 11.00 8.88
CA LEU A 103 -0.50 11.20 9.60
C LEU A 103 -0.69 12.06 10.86
N ASP A 104 -1.72 12.90 10.88
CA ASP A 104 -2.07 13.75 12.02
C ASP A 104 -2.94 13.00 13.03
N ASP A 105 -3.66 11.96 12.58
CA ASP A 105 -4.46 11.04 13.40
C ASP A 105 -4.25 9.57 12.98
N PRO A 106 -3.23 8.88 13.53
CA PRO A 106 -2.66 7.65 12.97
C PRO A 106 -3.61 6.45 13.08
N HIS A 107 -4.55 6.38 12.14
CA HIS A 107 -5.40 5.23 11.89
C HIS A 107 -4.72 4.32 10.87
N PHE A 108 -4.42 3.10 11.30
CA PHE A 108 -3.82 2.09 10.45
C PHE A 108 -4.88 1.13 9.92
N ILE A 109 -4.75 0.76 8.65
CA ILE A 109 -5.53 -0.30 8.02
C ILE A 109 -4.56 -1.43 7.68
N VAL A 110 -4.92 -2.67 8.03
CA VAL A 110 -4.08 -3.86 7.84
C VAL A 110 -4.86 -4.97 7.14
N THR A 111 -4.17 -5.87 6.45
CA THR A 111 -4.80 -7.00 5.73
C THR A 111 -4.64 -8.33 6.45
N GLN A 112 -3.70 -8.45 7.40
CA GLN A 112 -3.42 -9.69 8.11
C GLN A 112 -3.80 -9.59 9.60
N PRO A 113 -4.53 -10.58 10.18
CA PRO A 113 -4.96 -10.53 11.58
C PRO A 113 -3.82 -10.34 12.59
N GLN A 114 -2.66 -10.94 12.32
CA GLN A 114 -1.47 -10.83 13.16
C GLN A 114 -0.94 -9.39 13.28
N GLN A 115 -1.12 -8.56 12.23
CA GLN A 115 -0.65 -7.18 12.23
C GLN A 115 -1.45 -6.27 13.18
N VAL A 116 -2.66 -6.67 13.59
CA VAL A 116 -3.44 -5.91 14.59
C VAL A 116 -2.66 -5.78 15.90
N GLY A 117 -1.84 -6.78 16.25
CA GLY A 117 -0.99 -6.77 17.44
C GLY A 117 0.32 -6.00 17.28
N TYR A 118 0.66 -5.50 16.09
CA TYR A 118 1.95 -4.85 15.82
C TYR A 118 1.96 -3.37 16.21
N PHE A 119 0.80 -2.83 16.61
CA PHE A 119 0.62 -1.43 16.93
C PHE A 119 0.04 -1.21 18.35
N PRO A 120 0.63 -1.77 19.42
CA PRO A 120 0.10 -1.67 20.78
C PRO A 120 0.05 -0.25 21.38
N TRP A 121 0.73 0.73 20.76
CA TRP A 121 0.72 2.13 21.21
C TRP A 121 -0.39 2.96 20.59
N LEU A 122 -1.16 2.42 19.64
CA LEU A 122 -2.27 3.16 19.06
C LEU A 122 -3.42 3.28 20.06
N PRO A 123 -4.14 4.42 20.07
CA PRO A 123 -5.31 4.60 20.92
C PRO A 123 -6.44 3.62 20.55
N GLU A 124 -6.58 3.31 19.26
CA GLU A 124 -7.49 2.30 18.73
C GLU A 124 -6.71 1.24 17.93
N PRO A 125 -7.12 -0.03 17.97
CA PRO A 125 -6.46 -1.08 17.20
C PRO A 125 -6.58 -0.80 15.69
N PRO A 126 -5.58 -1.22 14.89
CA PRO A 126 -5.68 -1.12 13.43
C PRO A 126 -6.94 -1.77 12.88
N LEU A 127 -7.53 -1.15 11.87
CA LEU A 127 -8.69 -1.71 11.17
C LEU A 127 -8.24 -2.86 10.27
N LEU A 128 -8.75 -4.05 10.53
CA LEU A 128 -8.53 -5.22 9.68
C LEU A 128 -9.53 -5.21 8.51
N VAL A 129 -9.02 -5.11 7.28
CA VAL A 129 -9.80 -5.25 6.04
C VAL A 129 -9.51 -6.61 5.39
N ARG A 130 -10.52 -7.24 4.78
CA ARG A 130 -10.40 -8.58 4.18
C ARG A 130 -10.44 -8.57 2.66
N SER A 131 -10.75 -7.42 2.07
CA SER A 131 -10.85 -7.23 0.64
C SER A 131 -10.53 -5.79 0.26
N SER A 132 -10.25 -5.56 -1.02
CA SER A 132 -10.12 -4.23 -1.61
C SER A 132 -11.41 -3.42 -1.51
N HIS A 133 -12.58 -4.07 -1.51
CA HIS A 133 -13.86 -3.41 -1.24
C HIS A 133 -13.91 -2.84 0.19
N ASP A 134 -13.54 -3.64 1.19
CA ASP A 134 -13.49 -3.17 2.59
C ASP A 134 -12.49 -2.00 2.72
N LEU A 135 -11.36 -2.10 2.03
CA LEU A 135 -10.36 -1.04 1.96
C LEU A 135 -10.95 0.25 1.39
N GLY A 136 -11.65 0.19 0.25
CA GLY A 136 -12.29 1.34 -0.39
C GLY A 136 -13.30 2.05 0.53
N TYR A 137 -14.13 1.28 1.23
CA TYR A 137 -15.07 1.83 2.22
C TYR A 137 -14.32 2.51 3.38
N SER A 138 -13.25 1.87 3.86
CA SER A 138 -12.47 2.33 5.02
C SER A 138 -11.72 3.64 4.79
N ILE A 139 -11.28 3.90 3.55
CA ILE A 139 -10.64 5.16 3.15
C ILE A 139 -11.65 6.24 2.74
N GLY A 140 -12.95 6.00 2.94
CA GLY A 140 -14.01 7.00 2.74
C GLY A 140 -14.53 7.11 1.31
N GLN A 141 -14.30 6.10 0.46
CA GLN A 141 -14.89 6.04 -0.88
C GLN A 141 -16.16 5.16 -0.82
N GLY A 142 -17.30 5.78 -0.50
CA GLY A 142 -18.58 5.17 -0.75
C GLY A 142 -18.84 5.16 -2.25
N TYR A 143 -18.88 3.97 -2.88
CA TYR A 143 -19.32 3.82 -4.26
C TYR A 143 -20.65 4.57 -4.43
N SER A 144 -20.67 5.60 -5.27
CA SER A 144 -21.86 6.32 -5.73
C SER A 144 -21.91 6.26 -7.24
#